data_AF-X1H5B4-F1
#
_entry.id   AF-X1H5B4-F1
#
_cell.length_a   1.000
_cell.length_b   1.000
_cell.length_c   1.000
_cell.angle_alpha   90.00
_cell.angle_beta   90.00
_cell.angle_gamma   90.00
#
_symmetry.space_group_name_H-M   'P 1'
#
loop_
_entity.id
_entity.type
_entity.pdbx_description
1 polymer ?
#
loop_
_entity_poly.entity_id
_entity_poly.type
_entity_poly.pdbx_seq_one_letter_code
_entity_poly.pdbx_strand_id
1 'polypeptide(L)'
;LGGDITSGILATDMYREKELALFLDLGTNGELVVGNSEWMMGCSCSAGPAFEGGGVKCGIRAVDGAIEKISISQKTYKCQIEVIGGGKPRGICGSGLIDVVGEMYLKGVIDRKGKFNKDIGNKYLRCADDDCQYILVEGKNSATGEDIYISEVDIDNLIRAKAAIYAGIKTLLEEVDLSVYDLDKIYIAGGLGKHLNTRNAIIIGMLPDVDVAKYFFMGNTSVTGAYLSLLSEDKYRQSSKIAEHITYIELSVNMKFMERYVAGLFLPYTDMKDFPTVEECLYSLDTKLKK
;
A
#
# COMPACT_ATOMS: atom_id res chain seq x y z
N LEU A 1 10.51 14.86 -6.71
CA LEU A 1 9.12 15.33 -6.51
C LEU A 1 8.76 16.29 -7.63
N GLY A 2 7.64 16.04 -8.31
CA GLY A 2 7.19 16.83 -9.45
C GLY A 2 6.04 17.78 -9.14
N GLY A 3 5.49 18.39 -10.20
CA GLY A 3 4.33 19.28 -10.11
C GLY A 3 3.01 18.57 -9.81
N ASP A 4 2.95 17.27 -10.02
CA ASP A 4 1.88 16.38 -9.58
C ASP A 4 1.74 16.38 -8.05
N ILE A 5 2.85 16.36 -7.32
CA ILE A 5 2.87 16.37 -5.85
C ILE A 5 2.53 17.74 -5.29
N THR A 6 3.05 18.82 -5.88
CA THR A 6 2.70 20.18 -5.45
C THR A 6 1.22 20.50 -5.72
N SER A 7 0.70 20.05 -6.87
CA SER A 7 -0.72 20.04 -7.18
C SER A 7 -1.52 19.20 -6.17
N GLY A 8 -0.98 18.04 -5.78
CA GLY A 8 -1.57 17.16 -4.78
C GLY A 8 -1.74 17.82 -3.41
N ILE A 9 -0.69 18.47 -2.90
CA ILE A 9 -0.69 19.22 -1.64
C ILE A 9 -1.65 20.42 -1.72
N LEU A 10 -1.72 21.09 -2.87
CA LEU A 10 -2.70 22.16 -3.08
C LEU A 10 -4.14 21.66 -2.91
N ALA A 11 -4.43 20.44 -3.38
CA ALA A 11 -5.76 19.83 -3.30
C ALA A 11 -6.15 19.37 -1.89
N THR A 12 -5.20 19.13 -0.98
CA THR A 12 -5.48 18.74 0.41
C THR A 12 -5.62 19.95 1.35
N ASP A 13 -5.16 21.13 0.93
CA ASP A 13 -5.01 22.33 1.77
C ASP A 13 -4.12 22.14 3.03
N MET A 14 -3.35 21.04 3.13
CA MET A 14 -2.50 20.76 4.30
C MET A 14 -1.43 21.82 4.58
N TYR A 15 -0.99 22.55 3.55
CA TYR A 15 -0.04 23.67 3.66
C TYR A 15 -0.62 24.90 4.38
N ARG A 16 -1.90 24.86 4.79
CA ARG A 16 -2.59 25.95 5.52
C ARG A 16 -2.94 25.57 6.95
N GLU A 17 -2.88 24.29 7.28
CA GLU A 17 -3.30 23.77 8.58
C GLU A 17 -2.09 23.58 9.50
N LYS A 18 -2.31 23.69 10.81
CA LYS A 18 -1.26 23.44 11.82
C LYS A 18 -1.07 21.96 12.13
N GLU A 19 -2.13 21.17 11.90
CA GLU A 19 -2.14 19.72 12.09
C GLU A 19 -1.03 19.07 11.27
N LEU A 20 -0.33 18.11 11.87
CA LEU A 20 0.70 17.37 11.17
C LEU A 20 0.05 16.37 10.21
N ALA A 21 0.32 16.53 8.92
CA ALA A 21 -0.22 15.67 7.90
C ALA A 21 0.86 14.94 7.11
N LEU A 22 0.55 13.70 6.73
CA LEU A 22 1.29 12.93 5.75
C LEU A 22 0.46 12.86 4.47
N PHE A 23 1.05 13.28 3.36
CA PHE A 23 0.52 13.08 2.01
C PHE A 23 1.32 11.97 1.33
N LEU A 24 0.61 10.96 0.81
CA LEU A 24 1.18 9.89 0.00
C LEU A 24 0.50 9.90 -1.37
N ASP A 25 1.27 10.07 -2.44
CA ASP A 25 0.82 9.74 -3.79
C ASP A 25 1.33 8.34 -4.14
N LEU A 26 0.40 7.41 -4.33
CA LEU A 26 0.70 6.02 -4.63
C LEU A 26 0.50 5.77 -6.13
N GLY A 27 1.61 5.83 -6.87
CA GLY A 27 1.71 5.44 -8.27
C GLY A 27 2.82 4.42 -8.50
N THR A 28 3.53 4.55 -9.62
CA THR A 28 4.70 3.72 -9.93
C THR A 28 5.84 3.95 -8.94
N ASN A 29 5.94 5.18 -8.44
CA ASN A 29 6.74 5.53 -7.29
C ASN A 29 5.80 5.78 -6.09
N GLY A 30 6.38 5.81 -4.90
CA GLY A 30 5.72 6.37 -3.72
C GLY A 30 6.31 7.73 -3.42
N GLU A 31 5.59 8.80 -3.77
CA GLU A 31 5.97 10.16 -3.40
C GLU A 31 5.29 10.53 -2.08
N LEU A 32 6.09 11.01 -1.13
CA LEU A 32 5.67 11.26 0.24
C LEU A 32 6.00 12.70 0.62
N VAL A 33 5.09 13.37 1.31
CA VAL A 33 5.34 14.68 1.95
C VAL A 33 4.73 14.67 3.34
N VAL A 34 5.54 14.99 4.35
CA VAL A 34 5.08 15.22 5.72
C VAL A 34 5.25 16.70 6.07
N GLY A 35 4.31 17.25 6.83
CA GLY A 35 4.42 18.61 7.32
C GLY A 35 3.07 19.27 7.57
N ASN A 36 3.10 20.59 7.62
CA ASN A 36 1.96 21.45 7.92
C ASN A 36 2.20 22.85 7.31
N SER A 37 1.51 23.88 7.82
CA SER A 37 1.66 25.26 7.34
C SER A 37 3.02 25.91 7.61
N GLU A 38 3.82 25.38 8.53
CA GLU A 38 5.09 25.97 8.95
C GLU A 38 6.29 25.34 8.23
N TRP A 39 6.23 24.04 7.95
CA TRP A 39 7.31 23.31 7.28
C TRP A 39 6.75 22.12 6.51
N MET A 40 7.43 21.72 5.44
CA MET A 40 7.15 20.49 4.71
C MET A 40 8.45 19.82 4.28
N MET A 41 8.48 18.50 4.38
CA MET A 41 9.58 17.67 3.95
C MET A 41 9.05 16.53 3.10
N GLY A 42 9.71 16.22 1.99
CA GLY A 42 9.26 15.18 1.09
C GLY A 42 10.37 14.34 0.50
N CYS A 43 10.00 13.13 0.06
CA CYS A 43 10.90 12.21 -0.60
C CYS A 43 10.16 11.41 -1.67
N SER A 44 10.92 10.75 -2.54
CA SER A 44 10.39 9.81 -3.53
C SER A 44 11.01 8.46 -3.26
N CYS A 45 10.20 7.45 -2.99
CA CYS A 45 10.65 6.07 -2.82
C CYS A 45 10.34 5.24 -4.06
N SER A 46 11.32 4.46 -4.51
CA SER A 46 11.15 3.54 -5.64
C SER A 46 10.37 2.30 -5.19
N ALA A 47 9.05 2.43 -5.06
CA ALA A 47 8.16 1.31 -4.74
C ALA A 47 8.02 0.33 -5.92
N GLY A 48 8.15 0.82 -7.15
CA GLY A 48 7.91 0.04 -8.36
C GLY A 48 6.42 -0.15 -8.64
N PRO A 49 6.05 -0.62 -9.85
CA PRO A 49 4.67 -0.61 -10.31
C PRO A 49 3.80 -1.74 -9.71
N ALA A 50 4.25 -2.42 -8.65
CA ALA A 50 3.59 -3.60 -8.09
C ALA A 50 2.13 -3.32 -7.71
N PHE A 51 1.86 -2.16 -7.10
CA PHE A 51 0.51 -1.73 -6.73
C PHE A 51 -0.31 -1.18 -7.91
N GLU A 52 0.30 -0.98 -9.08
CA GLU A 52 -0.44 -0.71 -10.33
C GLU A 52 -0.72 -2.00 -11.12
N GLY A 53 -0.33 -3.16 -10.58
CA GLY A 53 -0.37 -4.46 -11.25
C GLY A 53 0.82 -4.74 -12.15
N GLY A 54 1.82 -3.84 -12.22
CA GLY A 54 3.04 -4.05 -12.99
C GLY A 54 4.03 -4.95 -12.26
N GLY A 55 4.70 -5.85 -12.98
CA GLY A 55 5.66 -6.79 -12.37
C GLY A 55 4.99 -7.91 -11.56
N VAL A 56 3.66 -8.06 -11.68
CA VAL A 56 2.88 -9.15 -11.10
C VAL A 56 2.22 -9.93 -12.23
N LYS A 57 2.34 -11.26 -12.24
CA LYS A 57 2.02 -12.07 -13.42
C LYS A 57 0.55 -12.02 -13.84
N CYS A 58 -0.37 -12.02 -12.86
CA CYS A 58 -1.80 -11.80 -13.09
C CYS A 58 -2.24 -10.37 -12.74
N GLY A 59 -1.30 -9.44 -12.58
CA GLY A 59 -1.54 -8.06 -12.21
C GLY A 59 -2.08 -7.23 -13.38
N ILE A 60 -3.10 -6.41 -13.11
CA ILE A 60 -3.67 -5.47 -14.08
C ILE A 60 -4.03 -4.15 -13.41
N ARG A 61 -4.23 -3.10 -14.20
CA ARG A 61 -4.79 -1.83 -13.69
C ARG A 61 -6.22 -2.02 -13.19
N ALA A 62 -6.67 -1.11 -12.32
CA ALA A 62 -8.04 -1.05 -11.82
C ALA A 62 -9.02 -0.65 -12.94
N VAL A 63 -9.48 -1.64 -13.71
CA VAL A 63 -10.44 -1.52 -14.81
C VAL A 63 -11.46 -2.66 -14.72
N ASP A 64 -12.54 -2.59 -15.50
CA ASP A 64 -13.54 -3.65 -15.56
C ASP A 64 -12.92 -5.04 -15.75
N GLY A 65 -13.37 -5.98 -14.93
CA GLY A 65 -12.83 -7.34 -14.85
C GLY A 65 -11.63 -7.50 -13.90
N ALA A 66 -11.16 -6.44 -13.24
CA ALA A 66 -10.11 -6.57 -12.21
C ALA A 66 -10.68 -6.95 -10.85
N ILE A 67 -10.02 -7.90 -10.18
CA ILE A 67 -10.31 -8.25 -8.79
C ILE A 67 -9.81 -7.11 -7.90
N GLU A 68 -10.72 -6.48 -7.17
CA GLU A 68 -10.44 -5.30 -6.33
C GLU A 68 -10.51 -5.57 -4.83
N LYS A 69 -11.27 -6.58 -4.40
CA LYS A 69 -11.31 -7.02 -3.00
C LYS A 69 -11.21 -8.51 -2.88
N ILE A 70 -10.49 -8.97 -1.86
CA ILE A 70 -10.24 -10.38 -1.58
C ILE A 70 -10.45 -10.66 -0.10
N SER A 71 -11.09 -11.78 0.20
CA SER A 71 -11.11 -12.37 1.55
C SER A 71 -10.84 -13.87 1.49
N ILE A 72 -10.15 -14.40 2.50
CA ILE A 72 -9.76 -15.82 2.56
C ILE A 72 -10.42 -16.47 3.77
N SER A 73 -11.17 -17.54 3.53
CA SER A 73 -11.76 -18.35 4.61
C SER A 73 -10.68 -19.03 5.44
N GLN A 74 -10.65 -18.78 6.75
CA GLN A 74 -9.72 -19.46 7.68
C GLN A 74 -9.88 -20.99 7.68
N LYS A 75 -11.10 -21.50 7.43
CA LYS A 75 -11.40 -22.94 7.53
C LYS A 75 -11.05 -23.72 6.26
N THR A 76 -11.23 -23.08 5.11
CA THR A 76 -11.13 -23.76 3.80
C THR A 76 -10.03 -23.22 2.92
N TYR A 77 -9.44 -22.08 3.30
CA TYR A 77 -8.51 -21.29 2.50
C TYR A 77 -9.06 -20.90 1.13
N LYS A 78 -10.37 -20.94 0.93
CA LYS A 78 -11.02 -20.49 -0.31
C LYS A 78 -11.09 -18.97 -0.34
N CYS A 79 -10.69 -18.41 -1.47
CA CYS A 79 -10.81 -16.99 -1.78
C CYS A 79 -12.25 -16.61 -2.18
N GLN A 80 -12.74 -15.49 -1.66
CA GLN A 80 -13.91 -14.76 -2.13
C GLN A 80 -13.44 -13.43 -2.73
N ILE A 81 -14.02 -13.04 -3.86
CA ILE A 81 -13.56 -11.90 -4.66
C ILE A 81 -14.69 -10.94 -5.01
N GLU A 82 -14.36 -9.66 -5.12
CA GLU A 82 -15.19 -8.65 -5.79
C GLU A 82 -14.44 -8.15 -7.03
N VAL A 83 -15.18 -7.98 -8.13
CA VAL A 83 -14.63 -7.61 -9.45
C VAL A 83 -15.20 -6.26 -9.87
N ILE A 84 -14.35 -5.35 -10.32
CA ILE A 84 -14.77 -4.06 -10.88
C ILE A 84 -15.68 -4.31 -12.09
N GLY A 85 -16.88 -3.74 -12.06
CA GLY A 85 -17.90 -3.95 -13.10
C GLY A 85 -18.60 -5.33 -13.02
N GLY A 86 -18.23 -6.19 -12.06
CA GLY A 86 -18.74 -7.54 -11.91
C GLY A 86 -18.24 -8.52 -12.99
N GLY A 87 -18.97 -9.61 -13.19
CA GLY A 87 -18.66 -10.59 -14.23
C GLY A 87 -17.45 -11.49 -13.93
N LYS A 88 -16.86 -12.06 -14.98
CA LYS A 88 -15.69 -12.93 -14.85
C LYS A 88 -14.41 -12.09 -14.71
N PRO A 89 -13.55 -12.39 -13.72
CA PRO A 89 -12.29 -11.66 -13.55
C PRO A 89 -11.28 -12.01 -14.64
N ARG A 90 -10.39 -11.07 -14.94
CA ARG A 90 -9.29 -11.24 -15.90
C ARG A 90 -7.90 -11.02 -15.29
N GLY A 91 -7.83 -10.53 -14.05
CA GLY A 91 -6.59 -10.26 -13.31
C GLY A 91 -6.86 -9.59 -11.97
N ILE A 92 -5.79 -9.24 -11.26
CA ILE A 92 -5.82 -8.64 -9.91
C ILE A 92 -5.31 -7.21 -10.00
N CYS A 93 -6.05 -6.24 -9.45
CA CYS A 93 -5.54 -4.87 -9.34
C CYS A 93 -4.83 -4.62 -8.00
N GLY A 94 -4.19 -3.46 -7.87
CA GLY A 94 -3.42 -3.10 -6.69
C GLY A 94 -4.09 -3.29 -5.35
N SER A 95 -5.35 -2.88 -5.21
CA SER A 95 -6.12 -3.09 -3.97
C SER A 95 -6.34 -4.58 -3.69
N GLY A 96 -6.64 -5.36 -4.73
CA GLY A 96 -6.73 -6.82 -4.62
C GLY A 96 -5.40 -7.47 -4.22
N LEU A 97 -4.27 -6.95 -4.73
CA LEU A 97 -2.94 -7.43 -4.35
C LEU A 97 -2.61 -7.16 -2.88
N ILE A 98 -3.01 -6.01 -2.36
CA ILE A 98 -2.88 -5.67 -0.94
C ILE A 98 -3.78 -6.57 -0.09
N ASP A 99 -5.03 -6.77 -0.51
CA ASP A 99 -5.98 -7.63 0.20
C ASP A 99 -5.52 -9.08 0.25
N VAL A 100 -5.06 -9.66 -0.86
CA VAL A 100 -4.65 -11.07 -0.89
C VAL A 100 -3.44 -11.33 -0.01
N VAL A 101 -2.43 -10.45 -0.03
CA VAL A 101 -1.24 -10.62 0.83
C VAL A 101 -1.60 -10.43 2.30
N GLY A 102 -2.41 -9.41 2.63
CA GLY A 102 -2.87 -9.19 4.01
C GLY A 102 -3.68 -10.36 4.55
N GLU A 103 -4.64 -10.86 3.76
CA GLU A 103 -5.45 -12.02 4.14
C GLU A 103 -4.60 -13.29 4.25
N MET A 104 -3.70 -13.55 3.29
CA MET A 104 -2.81 -14.71 3.36
C MET A 104 -1.96 -14.70 4.63
N TYR A 105 -1.42 -13.54 4.98
CA TYR A 105 -0.61 -13.38 6.17
C TYR A 105 -1.41 -13.65 7.44
N LEU A 106 -2.59 -13.01 7.58
CA LEU A 106 -3.46 -13.26 8.74
C LEU A 106 -3.93 -14.71 8.84
N LYS A 107 -4.25 -15.36 7.71
CA LYS A 107 -4.74 -16.76 7.74
C LYS A 107 -3.62 -17.80 7.89
N GLY A 108 -2.36 -17.37 7.94
CA GLY A 108 -1.19 -18.25 8.01
C GLY A 108 -0.89 -19.00 6.72
N VAL A 109 -1.42 -18.53 5.58
CA VAL A 109 -1.13 -19.06 4.23
C VAL A 109 0.28 -18.70 3.81
N ILE A 110 0.78 -17.54 4.24
CA ILE A 110 2.17 -17.14 4.10
C ILE A 110 2.78 -16.78 5.44
N ASP A 111 4.09 -16.93 5.57
CA ASP A 111 4.85 -16.47 6.72
C ASP A 111 5.23 -14.97 6.60
N ARG A 112 5.97 -14.47 7.60
CA ARG A 112 6.44 -13.07 7.62
C ARG A 112 7.39 -12.71 6.48
N LYS A 113 8.00 -13.69 5.81
CA LYS A 113 8.88 -13.50 4.65
C LYS A 113 8.13 -13.65 3.33
N GLY A 114 6.81 -13.86 3.37
CA GLY A 114 5.99 -14.07 2.17
C GLY A 114 6.11 -15.47 1.58
N LYS A 115 6.62 -16.45 2.33
CA LYS A 115 6.74 -17.85 1.88
C LYS A 115 5.47 -18.63 2.17
N PHE A 116 5.03 -19.43 1.20
CA PHE A 116 3.82 -20.23 1.37
C PHE A 116 4.02 -21.30 2.43
N ASN A 117 3.04 -21.39 3.33
CA ASN A 117 2.97 -22.48 4.29
C ASN A 117 2.45 -23.75 3.60
N LYS A 118 3.34 -24.71 3.37
CA LYS A 118 3.02 -25.98 2.69
C LYS A 118 2.34 -27.00 3.63
N ASP A 119 2.40 -26.78 4.95
CA ASP A 119 1.99 -27.75 5.96
C ASP A 119 0.50 -27.66 6.33
N ILE A 120 -0.19 -26.57 5.93
CA ILE A 120 -1.60 -26.31 6.29
C ILE A 120 -2.63 -27.05 5.42
N GLY A 121 -2.19 -27.90 4.49
CA GLY A 121 -3.10 -28.69 3.64
C GLY A 121 -4.00 -27.83 2.75
N ASN A 122 -3.53 -26.65 2.34
CA ASN A 122 -4.29 -25.72 1.52
C ASN A 122 -4.42 -26.22 0.08
N LYS A 123 -5.59 -26.77 -0.28
CA LYS A 123 -5.88 -27.28 -1.62
C LYS A 123 -5.80 -26.26 -2.77
N TYR A 124 -5.79 -24.95 -2.46
CA TYR A 124 -5.64 -23.88 -3.44
C TYR A 124 -4.17 -23.56 -3.72
N LEU A 125 -3.24 -24.08 -2.90
CA LEU A 125 -1.81 -24.00 -3.14
C LEU A 125 -1.40 -25.16 -4.06
N ARG A 126 -0.91 -24.83 -5.26
CA ARG A 126 -0.35 -25.79 -6.21
C ARG A 126 1.14 -25.55 -6.29
N CYS A 127 1.94 -26.59 -6.05
CA CYS A 127 3.39 -26.52 -6.12
C CYS A 127 3.91 -27.51 -7.17
N ALA A 128 4.78 -27.04 -8.07
CA ALA A 128 5.52 -27.85 -9.03
C ALA A 128 6.98 -27.38 -9.05
N ASP A 129 7.94 -28.30 -8.86
CA ASP A 129 9.38 -28.02 -8.92
C ASP A 129 9.82 -26.76 -8.15
N ASP A 130 9.37 -26.66 -6.89
CA ASP A 130 9.58 -25.52 -5.98
C ASP A 130 8.92 -24.18 -6.37
N ASP A 131 8.20 -24.10 -7.49
CA ASP A 131 7.29 -22.99 -7.80
C ASP A 131 5.90 -23.27 -7.22
N CYS A 132 5.51 -22.48 -6.22
CA CYS A 132 4.21 -22.57 -5.58
C CYS A 132 3.34 -21.38 -5.97
N GLN A 133 2.08 -21.67 -6.32
CA GLN A 133 1.09 -20.71 -6.75
C GLN A 133 -0.19 -20.93 -5.97
N TYR A 134 -0.74 -19.87 -5.41
CA TYR A 134 -2.07 -19.91 -4.80
C TYR A 134 -3.10 -19.48 -5.84
N ILE A 135 -4.03 -20.39 -6.16
CA ILE A 135 -5.05 -20.17 -7.18
C ILE A 135 -6.24 -19.41 -6.57
N LEU A 136 -6.43 -18.16 -7.00
CA LEU A 136 -7.58 -17.34 -6.61
C LEU A 136 -8.82 -17.73 -7.42
N VAL A 137 -8.66 -17.91 -8.73
CA VAL A 137 -9.74 -18.21 -9.67
C VAL A 137 -9.26 -19.23 -10.69
N GLU A 138 -9.99 -20.34 -10.82
CA GLU A 138 -9.73 -21.33 -11.88
C GLU A 138 -10.11 -20.79 -13.26
N GLY A 139 -9.39 -21.16 -14.31
CA GLY A 139 -9.52 -20.61 -15.66
C GLY A 139 -10.92 -20.73 -16.27
N LYS A 140 -11.67 -21.79 -15.96
CA LYS A 140 -13.08 -21.93 -16.37
C LYS A 140 -13.97 -20.77 -15.88
N ASN A 141 -13.59 -20.15 -14.75
CA ASN A 141 -14.29 -19.04 -14.12
C ASN A 141 -13.65 -17.67 -14.43
N SER A 142 -12.49 -17.62 -15.11
CA SER A 142 -11.87 -16.37 -15.56
C SER A 142 -12.37 -15.97 -16.95
N ALA A 143 -12.21 -14.70 -17.29
CA ALA A 143 -12.52 -14.18 -18.62
C ALA A 143 -11.46 -14.59 -19.67
N THR A 144 -10.25 -14.92 -19.22
CA THR A 144 -9.12 -15.31 -20.09
C THR A 144 -9.09 -16.80 -20.41
N GLY A 145 -9.81 -17.64 -19.65
CA GLY A 145 -9.69 -19.09 -19.72
C GLY A 145 -8.51 -19.66 -18.93
N GLU A 146 -7.64 -18.79 -18.42
CA GLU A 146 -6.43 -19.12 -17.66
C GLU A 146 -6.64 -18.91 -16.16
N ASP A 147 -5.94 -19.68 -15.33
CA ASP A 147 -5.97 -19.53 -13.87
C ASP A 147 -5.46 -18.12 -13.47
N ILE A 148 -6.15 -17.49 -12.52
CA ILE A 148 -5.68 -16.27 -11.85
C ILE A 148 -5.11 -16.69 -10.50
N TYR A 149 -3.82 -16.43 -10.31
CA TYR A 149 -3.08 -16.86 -9.13
C TYR A 149 -2.12 -15.77 -8.66
N ILE A 150 -1.53 -16.01 -7.48
CA ILE A 150 -0.41 -15.24 -6.97
C ILE A 150 0.74 -16.21 -6.61
N SER A 151 1.96 -15.84 -7.01
CA SER A 151 3.19 -16.59 -6.74
C SER A 151 4.02 -15.95 -5.62
N GLU A 152 5.03 -16.66 -5.13
CA GLU A 152 5.98 -16.07 -4.17
C GLU A 152 6.77 -14.90 -4.75
N VAL A 153 7.05 -14.91 -6.06
CA VAL A 153 7.73 -13.80 -6.75
C VAL A 153 6.85 -12.54 -6.74
N ASP A 154 5.55 -12.71 -6.97
CA ASP A 154 4.59 -11.60 -6.90
C ASP A 154 4.50 -11.03 -5.47
N ILE A 155 4.45 -11.90 -4.46
CA ILE A 155 4.41 -11.52 -3.04
C ILE A 155 5.69 -10.77 -2.64
N ASP A 156 6.85 -11.29 -3.04
CA ASP A 156 8.16 -10.70 -2.79
C ASP A 156 8.32 -9.31 -3.44
N ASN A 157 7.78 -9.14 -4.66
CA ASN A 157 7.68 -7.82 -5.30
C ASN A 157 6.82 -6.84 -4.49
N LEU A 158 5.68 -7.27 -3.97
CA LEU A 158 4.81 -6.44 -3.13
C LEU A 158 5.46 -6.10 -1.79
N ILE A 159 6.19 -7.05 -1.17
CA ILE A 159 6.94 -6.83 0.08
C ILE A 159 8.01 -5.75 -0.11
N ARG A 160 8.75 -5.78 -1.22
CA ARG A 160 9.72 -4.71 -1.54
C ARG A 160 9.03 -3.36 -1.74
N ALA A 161 7.92 -3.34 -2.49
CA ALA A 161 7.20 -2.11 -2.76
C ALA A 161 6.67 -1.45 -1.49
N LYS A 162 6.00 -2.21 -0.62
CA LYS A 162 5.51 -1.67 0.67
C LYS A 162 6.65 -1.29 1.61
N ALA A 163 7.79 -2.01 1.56
CA ALA A 163 8.93 -1.71 2.41
C ALA A 163 9.53 -0.34 2.08
N ALA A 164 9.61 -0.01 0.79
CA ALA A 164 10.08 1.29 0.32
C ALA A 164 9.19 2.44 0.82
N ILE A 165 7.85 2.25 0.73
CA ILE A 165 6.86 3.23 1.20
C ILE A 165 7.01 3.45 2.71
N TYR A 166 6.91 2.40 3.52
CA TYR A 166 6.96 2.53 4.98
C TYR A 166 8.32 3.06 5.47
N ALA A 167 9.43 2.63 4.86
CA ALA A 167 10.75 3.16 5.16
C ALA A 167 10.87 4.65 4.81
N GLY A 168 10.25 5.10 3.71
CA GLY A 168 10.17 6.51 3.34
C GLY A 168 9.42 7.33 4.39
N ILE A 169 8.24 6.86 4.81
CA ILE A 169 7.42 7.50 5.85
C ILE A 169 8.22 7.64 7.15
N LYS A 170 8.79 6.52 7.63
CA LYS A 170 9.56 6.48 8.88
C LYS A 170 10.83 7.34 8.79
N THR A 171 11.45 7.41 7.62
CA THR A 171 12.60 8.31 7.41
C THR A 171 12.20 9.77 7.53
N LEU A 172 11.14 10.21 6.83
CA LEU A 172 10.71 11.61 6.90
C LEU A 172 10.34 12.05 8.31
N LEU A 173 9.61 11.22 9.06
CA LEU A 173 9.20 11.53 10.43
C LEU A 173 10.41 11.59 11.38
N GLU A 174 11.31 10.62 11.31
CA GLU A 174 12.45 10.56 12.23
C GLU A 174 13.56 11.60 11.92
N GLU A 175 13.63 12.16 10.70
CA GLU A 175 14.52 13.29 10.40
C GLU A 175 14.12 14.58 11.14
N VAL A 176 12.88 14.65 11.62
CA VAL A 176 12.36 15.78 12.41
C VAL A 176 11.98 15.36 13.83
N ASP A 177 12.53 14.25 14.31
CA ASP A 177 12.29 13.68 15.66
C ASP A 177 10.81 13.42 15.97
N LEU A 178 10.01 13.08 14.95
CA LEU A 178 8.61 12.70 15.07
C LEU A 178 8.42 11.19 14.85
N SER A 179 7.27 10.69 15.31
CA SER A 179 6.82 9.32 15.14
C SER A 179 5.53 9.26 14.33
N VAL A 180 5.13 8.05 13.93
CA VAL A 180 3.85 7.85 13.23
C VAL A 180 2.63 8.22 14.08
N TYR A 181 2.76 8.21 15.40
CA TYR A 181 1.68 8.54 16.33
C TYR A 181 1.39 10.04 16.41
N ASP A 182 2.36 10.88 16.01
CA ASP A 182 2.23 12.33 15.96
C ASP A 182 1.44 12.82 14.75
N LEU A 183 1.17 11.95 13.77
CA LEU A 183 0.37 12.27 12.59
C LEU A 183 -1.10 12.49 12.97
N ASP A 184 -1.65 13.65 12.62
CA ASP A 184 -3.07 13.95 12.79
C ASP A 184 -3.89 13.44 11.59
N LYS A 185 -3.35 13.59 10.38
CA LYS A 185 -4.03 13.25 9.12
C LYS A 185 -3.09 12.55 8.14
N ILE A 186 -3.64 11.60 7.39
CA ILE A 186 -2.93 10.86 6.34
C ILE A 186 -3.76 10.92 5.06
N TYR A 187 -3.32 11.72 4.10
CA TYR A 187 -3.95 11.86 2.78
C TYR A 187 -3.35 10.85 1.80
N ILE A 188 -4.19 10.02 1.21
CA ILE A 188 -3.80 9.03 0.19
C ILE A 188 -4.35 9.48 -1.16
N ALA A 189 -3.44 9.73 -2.08
CA ALA A 189 -3.68 10.02 -3.48
C ALA A 189 -3.23 8.85 -4.38
N GLY A 190 -3.60 8.94 -5.65
CA GLY A 190 -3.22 7.98 -6.68
C GLY A 190 -4.33 6.97 -7.03
N GLY A 191 -4.04 6.13 -8.02
CA GLY A 191 -5.02 5.21 -8.62
C GLY A 191 -5.55 4.12 -7.68
N LEU A 192 -4.89 3.91 -6.54
CA LEU A 192 -5.27 2.96 -5.50
C LEU A 192 -6.38 3.49 -4.58
N GLY A 193 -6.52 4.82 -4.45
CA GLY A 193 -7.16 5.46 -3.30
C GLY A 193 -8.66 5.19 -3.09
N LYS A 194 -9.47 4.90 -4.12
CA LYS A 194 -10.91 4.66 -3.88
C LYS A 194 -11.22 3.26 -3.34
N HIS A 195 -10.35 2.29 -3.62
CA HIS A 195 -10.59 0.87 -3.36
C HIS A 195 -9.58 0.25 -2.38
N LEU A 196 -8.63 1.04 -1.88
CA LEU A 196 -7.64 0.59 -0.92
C LEU A 196 -8.29 0.24 0.42
N ASN A 197 -8.06 -0.98 0.88
CA ASN A 197 -8.41 -1.39 2.23
C ASN A 197 -7.30 -0.97 3.20
N THR A 198 -7.53 0.11 3.96
CA THR A 198 -6.56 0.66 4.92
C THR A 198 -6.09 -0.39 5.93
N ARG A 199 -6.98 -1.26 6.40
CA ARG A 199 -6.59 -2.31 7.37
C ARG A 199 -5.60 -3.28 6.76
N ASN A 200 -5.87 -3.78 5.55
CA ASN A 200 -4.94 -4.69 4.88
C ASN A 200 -3.62 -4.01 4.53
N ALA A 201 -3.64 -2.72 4.17
CA ALA A 201 -2.43 -1.93 3.98
C ALA A 201 -1.58 -1.80 5.26
N ILE A 202 -2.21 -1.70 6.44
CA ILE A 202 -1.53 -1.73 7.74
C ILE A 202 -1.02 -3.15 8.05
N ILE A 203 -1.84 -4.18 7.82
CA ILE A 203 -1.47 -5.60 8.04
C ILE A 203 -0.23 -6.01 7.26
N ILE A 204 -0.07 -5.53 6.03
CA ILE A 204 1.14 -5.81 5.24
C ILE A 204 2.31 -4.89 5.63
N GLY A 205 2.07 -3.88 6.46
CA GLY A 205 3.05 -2.87 6.87
C GLY A 205 3.45 -1.89 5.77
N MET A 206 2.50 -1.54 4.90
CA MET A 206 2.65 -0.44 3.93
C MET A 206 2.36 0.90 4.56
N LEU A 207 1.31 0.96 5.39
CA LEU A 207 0.84 2.16 6.07
C LEU A 207 1.05 2.03 7.59
N PRO A 208 1.25 3.15 8.31
CA PRO A 208 1.42 3.12 9.76
C PRO A 208 0.22 2.55 10.52
N ASP A 209 0.50 1.83 11.61
CA ASP A 209 -0.56 1.32 12.49
C ASP A 209 -1.11 2.41 13.40
N VAL A 210 -2.00 3.23 12.82
CA VAL A 210 -2.72 4.31 13.49
C VAL A 210 -4.21 4.22 13.18
N ASP A 211 -5.03 4.98 13.91
CA ASP A 211 -6.48 4.97 13.72
C ASP A 211 -6.87 5.19 12.25
N VAL A 212 -7.69 4.28 11.71
CA VAL A 212 -8.22 4.31 10.35
C VAL A 212 -8.99 5.60 10.05
N ALA A 213 -9.52 6.28 11.08
CA ALA A 213 -10.20 7.56 10.95
C ALA A 213 -9.26 8.72 10.53
N LYS A 214 -7.93 8.55 10.69
CA LYS A 214 -6.93 9.54 10.25
C LYS A 214 -6.66 9.47 8.74
N TYR A 215 -7.16 8.46 8.04
CA TYR A 215 -6.88 8.25 6.61
C TYR A 215 -7.96 8.86 5.71
N PHE A 216 -7.53 9.69 4.77
CA PHE A 216 -8.39 10.42 3.84
C PHE A 216 -8.00 10.10 2.39
N PHE A 217 -8.94 9.54 1.64
CA PHE A 217 -8.73 9.16 0.25
C PHE A 217 -9.14 10.28 -0.71
N MET A 218 -8.16 10.80 -1.44
CA MET A 218 -8.32 12.03 -2.22
C MET A 218 -8.43 11.78 -3.74
N GLY A 219 -8.29 10.53 -4.19
CA GLY A 219 -8.32 10.18 -5.61
C GLY A 219 -7.12 10.75 -6.37
N ASN A 220 -7.35 11.26 -7.59
CA ASN A 220 -6.28 11.89 -8.39
C ASN A 220 -6.14 13.37 -8.02
N THR A 221 -5.27 13.64 -7.05
CA THR A 221 -5.02 14.99 -6.54
C THR A 221 -4.20 15.84 -7.51
N SER A 222 -3.34 15.23 -8.33
CA SER A 222 -2.61 15.90 -9.40
C SER A 222 -3.56 16.60 -10.39
N VAL A 223 -4.62 15.92 -10.84
CA VAL A 223 -5.66 16.51 -11.70
C VAL A 223 -6.49 17.55 -10.94
N THR A 224 -6.82 17.27 -9.68
CA THR A 224 -7.63 18.17 -8.84
C THR A 224 -6.93 19.52 -8.62
N GLY A 225 -5.65 19.52 -8.24
CA GLY A 225 -4.89 20.75 -8.04
C GLY A 225 -4.59 21.50 -9.34
N ALA A 226 -4.47 20.79 -10.47
CA ALA A 226 -4.35 21.40 -11.80
C ALA A 226 -5.64 22.15 -12.16
N TYR A 227 -6.80 21.54 -11.89
CA TYR A 227 -8.11 22.18 -12.05
C TYR A 227 -8.27 23.42 -11.15
N LEU A 228 -7.86 23.34 -9.88
CA LEU A 228 -7.89 24.49 -8.96
C LEU A 228 -7.01 25.64 -9.45
N SER A 229 -5.80 25.31 -9.92
CA SER A 229 -4.85 26.29 -10.47
C SER A 229 -5.36 26.94 -11.76
N LEU A 230 -6.04 26.17 -12.63
CA LEU A 230 -6.62 26.68 -13.86
C LEU A 230 -7.73 27.71 -13.59
N LEU A 231 -8.50 27.54 -12.52
CA LEU A 231 -9.64 28.39 -12.19
C LEU A 231 -9.30 29.58 -11.28
N SER A 232 -8.12 29.60 -10.67
CA SER A 232 -7.74 30.65 -9.71
C SER A 232 -6.25 30.98 -9.81
N GLU A 233 -5.97 32.22 -10.18
CA GLU A 233 -4.60 32.75 -10.22
C GLU A 233 -3.93 32.70 -8.83
N ASP A 234 -4.69 32.91 -7.76
CA ASP A 234 -4.20 32.79 -6.39
C ASP A 234 -3.79 31.35 -6.07
N LYS A 235 -4.61 30.35 -6.44
CA LYS A 235 -4.25 28.93 -6.25
C LYS A 235 -3.04 28.53 -7.11
N TYR A 236 -2.94 29.05 -8.34
CA TYR A 236 -1.74 28.86 -9.16
C TYR A 236 -0.47 29.41 -8.50
N ARG A 237 -0.51 30.66 -8.00
CA ARG A 237 0.61 31.26 -7.24
C ARG A 237 0.91 30.48 -5.95
N GLN A 238 -0.12 29.95 -5.28
CA GLN A 238 0.02 29.13 -4.09
C GLN A 238 0.77 27.82 -4.40
N SER A 239 0.53 27.20 -5.56
CA SER A 239 1.23 25.98 -5.99
C SER A 239 2.75 26.17 -6.09
N SER A 240 3.19 27.32 -6.62
CA SER A 240 4.61 27.67 -6.68
C SER A 240 5.20 27.86 -5.28
N LYS A 241 4.48 28.54 -4.38
CA LYS A 241 4.92 28.69 -2.98
C LYS A 241 5.05 27.33 -2.30
N ILE A 242 4.10 26.42 -2.49
CA ILE A 242 4.17 25.06 -1.94
C ILE A 242 5.46 24.38 -2.41
N ALA A 243 5.77 24.44 -3.71
CA ALA A 243 6.99 23.86 -4.26
C ALA A 243 8.27 24.41 -3.60
N GLU A 244 8.32 25.71 -3.31
CA GLU A 244 9.46 26.36 -2.64
C GLU A 244 9.60 25.98 -1.15
N HIS A 245 8.52 25.62 -0.47
CA HIS A 245 8.54 25.27 0.96
C HIS A 245 8.82 23.78 1.24
N ILE A 246 8.79 22.91 0.23
CA ILE A 246 9.08 21.49 0.41
C ILE A 246 10.59 21.28 0.41
N THR A 247 11.12 20.83 1.54
CA THR A 247 12.50 20.35 1.63
C THR A 247 12.57 18.91 1.14
N TYR A 248 13.34 18.66 0.08
CA TYR A 248 13.51 17.31 -0.44
C TYR A 248 14.62 16.55 0.30
N ILE A 249 14.30 15.32 0.73
CA ILE A 249 15.26 14.38 1.30
C ILE A 249 15.63 13.32 0.27
N GLU A 250 16.92 13.24 -0.04
CA GLU A 250 17.47 12.22 -0.92
C GLU A 250 17.68 10.91 -0.15
N LEU A 251 16.79 9.94 -0.37
CA LEU A 251 16.80 8.66 0.34
C LEU A 251 18.02 7.79 -0.02
N SER A 252 18.55 7.92 -1.24
CA SER A 252 19.67 7.06 -1.71
C SER A 252 20.96 7.25 -0.92
N VAL A 253 21.15 8.41 -0.28
CA VAL A 253 22.31 8.71 0.57
C VAL A 253 21.98 8.63 2.07
N ASN A 254 20.71 8.38 2.43
CA ASN A 254 20.28 8.25 3.81
C ASN A 254 20.54 6.81 4.31
N MET A 255 21.59 6.64 5.13
CA MET A 255 21.95 5.31 5.64
C MET A 255 20.82 4.67 6.46
N LYS A 256 20.06 5.47 7.22
CA LYS A 256 18.94 4.97 8.03
C LYS A 256 17.76 4.52 7.17
N PHE A 257 17.56 5.09 5.98
CA PHE A 257 16.53 4.62 5.05
C PHE A 257 16.76 3.15 4.66
N MET A 258 18.00 2.77 4.34
CA MET A 258 18.30 1.39 3.97
C MET A 258 18.09 0.41 5.13
N GLU A 259 18.44 0.80 6.36
CA GLU A 259 18.15 0.01 7.55
C GLU A 259 16.63 -0.20 7.74
N ARG A 260 15.85 0.86 7.60
CA ARG A 260 14.38 0.82 7.68
C ARG A 260 13.76 0.00 6.54
N TYR A 261 14.31 0.11 5.33
CA TYR A 261 13.88 -0.66 4.17
C TYR A 261 14.09 -2.16 4.39
N VAL A 262 15.29 -2.57 4.86
CA VAL A 262 15.59 -3.98 5.17
C VAL A 262 14.67 -4.50 6.28
N ALA A 263 14.41 -3.69 7.32
CA ALA A 263 13.44 -4.04 8.35
C ALA A 263 12.00 -4.12 7.80
N GLY A 264 11.71 -3.39 6.73
CA GLY A 264 10.45 -3.42 6.00
C GLY A 264 10.25 -4.65 5.12
N LEU A 265 11.28 -5.49 4.89
CA LEU A 265 11.17 -6.70 4.05
C LEU A 265 10.48 -7.89 4.75
N PHE A 266 9.77 -7.63 5.85
CA PHE A 266 8.98 -8.61 6.60
C PHE A 266 7.55 -8.10 6.76
N LEU A 267 6.56 -8.99 6.87
CA LEU A 267 5.17 -8.62 7.18
C LEU A 267 4.93 -8.59 8.71
N PRO A 268 4.29 -7.53 9.25
CA PRO A 268 4.18 -6.19 8.67
C PRO A 268 5.53 -5.45 8.65
N TYR A 269 6.41 -5.71 9.60
CA TYR A 269 7.74 -5.11 9.76
C TYR A 269 8.58 -5.98 10.70
N THR A 270 9.91 -5.85 10.75
CA THR A 270 10.76 -6.66 11.65
C THR A 270 10.37 -6.49 13.12
N ASP A 271 10.22 -5.24 13.58
CA ASP A 271 9.74 -4.93 14.92
C ASP A 271 8.21 -4.87 14.94
N MET A 272 7.58 -5.82 15.65
CA MET A 272 6.11 -5.90 15.76
C MET A 272 5.52 -4.78 16.61
N LYS A 273 6.32 -4.11 17.45
CA LYS A 273 5.84 -3.01 18.30
C LYS A 273 5.41 -1.78 17.50
N ASP A 274 5.89 -1.66 16.26
CA ASP A 274 5.45 -0.63 15.31
C ASP A 274 4.02 -0.95 14.77
N PHE A 275 3.52 -2.17 14.97
CA PHE A 275 2.23 -2.66 14.46
C PHE A 275 1.41 -3.41 15.53
N PRO A 276 1.06 -2.75 16.65
CA PRO A 276 0.38 -3.39 17.78
C PRO A 276 -0.97 -4.01 17.43
N THR A 277 -1.76 -3.42 16.51
CA THR A 277 -3.08 -3.96 16.13
C THR A 277 -2.93 -5.24 15.30
N VAL A 278 -1.88 -5.34 14.49
CA VAL A 278 -1.56 -6.54 13.71
C VAL A 278 -1.08 -7.65 14.64
N GLU A 279 -0.21 -7.32 15.60
CA GLU A 279 0.25 -8.26 16.62
C GLU A 279 -0.93 -8.86 17.40
N GLU A 280 -1.86 -8.03 17.87
CA GLU A 280 -3.08 -8.48 18.57
C GLU A 280 -3.95 -9.40 17.68
N CYS A 281 -4.13 -9.05 16.41
CA CYS A 281 -4.89 -9.86 15.47
C CYS A 281 -4.31 -11.28 15.34
N LEU A 282 -2.99 -11.39 15.18
CA LEU A 282 -2.30 -12.68 15.05
C LEU A 282 -2.40 -13.52 16.34
N TYR A 283 -2.18 -12.92 17.51
CA TYR A 283 -2.36 -13.61 18.79
C TYR A 283 -3.78 -14.16 19.00
N SER A 284 -4.80 -13.40 18.58
CA SER A 284 -6.20 -13.81 18.69
C SER A 284 -6.51 -15.02 17.79
N LEU A 285 -5.88 -15.10 16.62
CA LEU A 285 -6.05 -16.18 15.65
C LEU A 285 -5.38 -17.46 16.12
N ASP A 286 -4.15 -17.38 16.63
CA ASP A 286 -3.43 -18.51 17.22
C ASP A 286 -4.21 -19.13 18.39
N THR A 287 -4.85 -18.30 19.21
CA THR A 287 -5.66 -18.77 20.34
C THR A 287 -6.92 -19.49 19.88
N LYS A 288 -7.51 -19.08 18.74
CA LYS A 288 -8.67 -19.75 18.13
C LYS A 288 -8.29 -21.06 17.43
N LEU A 289 -7.09 -21.16 16.87
CA LEU A 289 -6.61 -22.40 16.22
C LEU A 289 -6.24 -23.49 17.24
N LYS A 290 -5.86 -23.12 18.46
CA LYS A 290 -5.54 -24.04 19.55
C LYS A 290 -6.76 -24.58 20.32
N LYS A 291 -7.97 -24.09 20.03
CA LYS A 291 -9.23 -24.52 20.66
C LYS A 291 -10.08 -25.32 19.68
#